data_AF-A0A382WPU7-F1
#
_entry.id   AF-A0A382WPU7-F1
#
_cell.length_a   1.000
_cell.length_b   1.000
_cell.length_c   1.000
_cell.angle_alpha   90.00
_cell.angle_beta   90.00
_cell.angle_gamma   90.00
#
_symmetry.space_group_name_H-M   'P 1'
#
loop_
_entity.id
_entity.type
_entity.pdbx_description
1 polymer ?
#
loop_
_entity_poly.entity_id
_entity_poly.type
_entity_poly.pdbx_seq_one_letter_code
_entity_poly.pdbx_strand_id
1 'polypeptide(L)'
;MISTTCRVCKMTVEAIFSTVLLQKHPTQYFQCLDCGYVQTEEPYWLEEAYKTSINDSDTGMMMRNLWLRNIATTLIYFLFNQKGQFLDYGGGYGVFVRLMRDAGF
;
A
#
# COMPACT_ATOMS: atom_id res chain seq x y z
N MET A 1 -10.77 -19.73 0.74
CA MET A 1 -11.97 -19.75 -0.14
C MET A 1 -11.71 -18.78 -1.28
N ILE A 2 -12.00 -19.18 -2.51
CA ILE A 2 -11.89 -18.30 -3.68
C ILE A 2 -12.99 -17.24 -3.55
N SER A 3 -12.60 -15.97 -3.41
CA SER A 3 -13.56 -14.88 -3.36
C SER A 3 -13.99 -14.53 -4.79
N THR A 4 -15.21 -14.90 -5.16
CA THR A 4 -15.86 -14.57 -6.44
C THR A 4 -16.43 -13.14 -6.46
N THR A 5 -16.16 -12.35 -5.42
CA THR A 5 -16.72 -11.00 -5.23
C THR A 5 -15.61 -9.95 -5.20
N CYS A 6 -15.81 -8.87 -5.94
CA CYS A 6 -14.91 -7.73 -6.00
C CYS A 6 -14.82 -7.06 -4.62
N ARG A 7 -13.60 -6.84 -4.10
CA ARG A 7 -13.39 -6.17 -2.80
C ARG A 7 -13.88 -4.72 -2.80
N VAL A 8 -13.87 -4.06 -3.96
CA VAL A 8 -14.23 -2.64 -4.14
C VAL A 8 -15.73 -2.47 -4.39
N CYS A 9 -16.26 -2.90 -5.54
CA CYS A 9 -17.65 -2.63 -5.95
C CYS A 9 -18.64 -3.76 -5.65
N LYS A 10 -18.17 -4.89 -5.10
CA LYS A 10 -18.98 -6.07 -4.74
C LYS A 10 -19.62 -6.83 -5.91
N MET A 11 -19.24 -6.52 -7.16
CA MET A 11 -19.64 -7.31 -8.35
C MET A 11 -18.82 -8.58 -8.50
N THR A 12 -19.18 -9.44 -9.45
CA THR A 12 -18.45 -10.69 -9.73
C THR A 12 -17.06 -10.41 -10.31
N VAL A 13 -16.11 -11.31 -10.04
CA VAL A 13 -14.77 -11.27 -10.62
C VAL A 13 -14.50 -12.53 -11.44
N GLU A 14 -13.69 -12.38 -12.49
CA GLU A 14 -13.28 -13.47 -13.37
C GLU A 14 -11.80 -13.77 -13.20
N ALA A 15 -11.42 -15.05 -13.27
CA ALA A 15 -10.03 -15.47 -13.20
C ALA A 15 -9.26 -15.02 -14.45
N ILE A 16 -8.08 -14.42 -14.27
CA ILE A 16 -7.28 -13.89 -15.38
C ILE A 16 -5.94 -14.62 -15.58
N PHE A 17 -5.19 -14.91 -14.51
CA PHE A 17 -3.95 -15.69 -14.56
C PHE A 17 -3.55 -16.18 -13.16
N SER A 18 -2.59 -17.11 -13.10
CA SER A 18 -1.98 -17.58 -11.85
C SER A 18 -0.46 -17.42 -11.88
N THR A 19 0.15 -17.22 -10.72
CA THR A 19 1.62 -17.22 -10.55
C THR A 19 2.00 -17.76 -9.18
N VAL A 20 3.30 -17.90 -8.91
CA VAL A 20 3.82 -18.33 -7.60
C VAL A 20 4.45 -17.14 -6.90
N LEU A 21 3.83 -16.69 -5.80
CA LEU A 21 4.33 -15.60 -4.97
C LEU A 21 5.32 -16.12 -3.92
N LEU A 22 6.29 -15.28 -3.55
CA LEU A 22 7.37 -15.61 -2.59
C LEU A 22 8.10 -16.94 -2.92
N GLN A 23 8.10 -17.34 -4.20
CA GLN A 23 8.63 -18.62 -4.69
C GLN A 23 7.98 -19.87 -4.04
N LYS A 24 6.84 -19.72 -3.35
CA LYS A 24 6.23 -20.78 -2.53
C LYS A 24 4.72 -20.89 -2.69
N HIS A 25 4.02 -19.79 -2.93
CA HIS A 25 2.57 -19.70 -2.79
C HIS A 25 1.90 -19.58 -4.16
N PRO A 26 1.32 -20.66 -4.71
CA PRO A 26 0.50 -20.58 -5.92
C PRO A 26 -0.68 -19.63 -5.65
N THR A 27 -0.83 -18.61 -6.48
CA THR A 27 -1.84 -17.55 -6.28
C THR A 27 -2.57 -17.29 -7.59
N GLN A 28 -3.90 -17.37 -7.53
CA GLN A 28 -4.79 -17.00 -8.62
C GLN A 28 -5.16 -15.52 -8.54
N TYR A 29 -5.11 -14.84 -9.69
CA TYR A 29 -5.56 -13.47 -9.87
C TYR A 29 -6.91 -13.43 -10.59
N PHE A 30 -7.72 -12.47 -10.18
CA PHE A 30 -9.06 -12.21 -10.69
C PHE A 30 -9.24 -10.73 -11.00
N GLN A 31 -10.04 -10.40 -12.01
CA GLN A 31 -10.39 -9.04 -12.38
C GLN A 31 -11.90 -8.83 -12.34
N CYS A 32 -12.33 -7.70 -11.79
CA CYS A 32 -13.71 -7.24 -11.90
C CYS A 32 -13.91 -6.57 -13.26
N LEU A 33 -14.88 -7.04 -14.05
CA LEU A 33 -15.20 -6.44 -15.35
C LEU A 33 -15.97 -5.11 -15.23
N ASP A 34 -16.59 -4.84 -14.08
CA ASP A 34 -17.34 -3.60 -13.85
C ASP A 34 -16.43 -2.41 -13.48
N CYS A 35 -15.50 -2.58 -12.54
CA CYS A 35 -14.64 -1.49 -12.05
C CYS A 35 -13.16 -1.63 -12.41
N GLY A 36 -12.76 -2.74 -13.04
CA GLY A 36 -11.38 -3.00 -13.44
C GLY A 36 -10.44 -3.40 -12.29
N TYR A 37 -10.91 -3.49 -11.05
CA TYR A 37 -10.08 -3.87 -9.91
C TYR A 37 -9.55 -5.30 -10.05
N VAL A 38 -8.23 -5.46 -9.85
CA VAL A 38 -7.55 -6.75 -9.84
C VAL A 38 -7.28 -7.16 -8.40
N GLN A 39 -7.59 -8.41 -8.07
CA GLN A 39 -7.39 -8.99 -6.75
C GLN A 39 -6.90 -10.42 -6.84
N THR A 40 -6.29 -10.90 -5.75
CA THR A 40 -6.04 -12.32 -5.56
C THR A 40 -7.22 -13.00 -4.88
N GLU A 41 -7.15 -14.32 -4.73
CA GLU A 41 -7.88 -15.01 -3.67
C GLU A 41 -7.49 -14.49 -2.26
N GLU A 42 -8.06 -15.09 -1.22
CA GLU A 42 -7.73 -14.72 0.16
C GLU A 42 -6.21 -14.77 0.37
N PRO A 43 -5.56 -13.65 0.76
CA PRO A 43 -4.11 -13.51 0.66
C PRO A 43 -3.42 -14.16 1.87
N TYR A 44 -3.46 -15.49 1.95
CA TYR A 44 -2.90 -16.29 3.04
C TYR A 44 -1.37 -16.13 3.22
N TRP A 45 -0.68 -15.68 2.17
CA TRP A 45 0.76 -15.39 2.15
C TRP A 45 1.10 -13.98 2.64
N LEU A 46 0.10 -13.13 2.91
CA LEU A 46 0.31 -11.72 3.21
C LEU A 46 1.14 -11.52 4.49
N GLU A 47 0.87 -12.31 5.53
CA GLU A 47 1.65 -12.21 6.78
C GLU A 47 3.14 -12.52 6.56
N GLU A 48 3.46 -13.55 5.75
CA GLU A 48 4.86 -13.84 5.39
C GLU A 48 5.48 -12.70 4.59
N ALA A 49 4.76 -12.16 3.61
CA ALA A 49 5.24 -11.04 2.79
C ALA A 49 5.58 -9.79 3.64
N TYR A 50 4.88 -9.60 4.76
CA TYR A 50 5.06 -8.45 5.64
C TYR A 50 5.97 -8.74 6.85
N LYS A 51 6.51 -9.95 7.00
CA LYS A 51 7.37 -10.32 8.13
C LYS A 51 8.67 -9.51 8.16
N THR A 52 9.22 -9.19 6.99
CA THR A 52 10.34 -8.26 6.85
C THR A 52 9.81 -6.94 6.33
N SER A 53 9.93 -5.90 7.15
CA SER A 53 9.56 -4.53 6.74
C SER A 53 10.55 -4.01 5.72
N ILE A 54 10.03 -3.44 4.61
CA ILE A 54 10.80 -2.82 3.52
C ILE A 54 11.69 -3.82 2.78
N ASN A 55 11.63 -3.79 1.45
CA ASN A 55 12.39 -4.72 0.61
C ASN A 55 13.85 -4.25 0.48
N ASP A 56 14.81 -5.17 0.60
CA ASP A 56 16.26 -4.87 0.46
C ASP A 56 16.63 -4.27 -0.91
N SER A 57 15.82 -4.52 -1.94
CA SER A 57 15.98 -3.92 -3.27
C SER A 57 15.44 -2.49 -3.38
N ASP A 58 14.75 -1.97 -2.35
CA ASP A 58 14.18 -0.64 -2.33
C ASP A 58 15.24 0.43 -2.06
N THR A 59 15.93 0.83 -3.11
CA THR A 59 16.91 1.92 -3.08
C THR A 59 16.26 3.31 -3.11
N GLY A 60 14.95 3.39 -3.35
CA GLY A 60 14.21 4.64 -3.53
C GLY A 60 13.54 5.17 -2.26
N MET A 61 13.62 4.45 -1.13
CA MET A 61 12.90 4.80 0.09
C MET A 61 13.21 6.23 0.56
N MET A 62 14.48 6.59 0.72
CA MET A 62 14.85 7.92 1.24
C MET A 62 14.44 9.05 0.31
N MET A 63 14.67 8.89 -1.00
CA MET A 63 14.32 9.89 -2.00
C MET A 63 12.81 10.15 -2.02
N ARG A 64 11.99 9.09 -2.05
CA ARG A 64 10.52 9.22 -2.04
C ARG A 64 10.02 9.92 -0.78
N ASN A 65 10.58 9.60 0.39
CA ASN A 65 10.21 10.21 1.66
C ASN A 65 10.54 11.72 1.70
N LEU A 66 11.69 12.14 1.18
CA LEU A 66 12.05 13.55 1.08
C LEU A 66 11.13 14.33 0.12
N TRP A 67 10.77 13.71 -1.00
CA TRP A 67 9.82 14.30 -1.96
C TRP A 67 8.42 14.44 -1.34
N LEU A 68 7.90 13.37 -0.73
CA LEU A 68 6.60 13.37 -0.06
C LEU A 68 6.57 14.39 1.09
N ARG A 69 7.67 14.58 1.83
CA ARG A 69 7.74 15.59 2.90
C ARG A 69 7.39 16.97 2.38
N ASN A 70 7.95 17.36 1.24
CA ASN A 70 7.73 18.68 0.65
C ASN A 70 6.27 18.83 0.19
N ILE A 71 5.72 17.80 -0.44
CA ILE A 71 4.32 17.81 -0.90
C ILE A 71 3.36 17.89 0.29
N ALA A 72 3.50 16.98 1.26
CA ALA A 72 2.62 16.91 2.42
C ALA A 72 2.70 18.19 3.26
N THR A 73 3.90 18.71 3.52
CA THR A 73 4.08 20.01 4.21
C THR A 73 3.34 21.14 3.48
N THR A 74 3.44 21.21 2.16
CA THR A 74 2.75 22.23 1.36
C THR A 74 1.24 22.08 1.47
N LEU A 75 0.71 20.87 1.32
CA LEU A 75 -0.72 20.61 1.44
C LEU A 75 -1.23 20.94 2.84
N ILE A 76 -0.55 20.49 3.89
CA ILE A 76 -0.97 20.76 5.28
C ILE A 76 -0.97 22.25 5.57
N TYR A 77 0.07 22.97 5.14
CA TYR A 77 0.20 24.40 5.39
C TYR A 77 -0.97 25.21 4.80
N PHE A 78 -1.36 24.91 3.55
CA PHE A 78 -2.37 25.68 2.82
C PHE A 78 -3.80 25.17 2.99
N LEU A 79 -4.01 23.88 3.22
CA LEU A 79 -5.33 23.25 3.09
C LEU A 79 -5.85 22.61 4.40
N PHE A 80 -5.01 22.48 5.43
CA PHE A 80 -5.39 21.78 6.66
C PHE A 80 -5.02 22.56 7.93
N ASN A 81 -5.49 22.06 9.08
CA ASN A 81 -5.04 22.57 10.38
C ASN A 81 -3.59 22.17 10.62
N GLN A 82 -2.69 23.15 10.63
CA GLN A 82 -1.25 22.95 10.86
C GLN A 82 -0.93 22.32 12.23
N LYS A 83 -1.83 22.46 13.22
CA LYS A 83 -1.72 21.83 14.54
C LYS A 83 -2.56 20.55 14.67
N GLY A 84 -3.00 19.99 13.54
CA GLY A 84 -3.75 18.75 13.49
C GLY A 84 -2.88 17.54 13.84
N GLN A 85 -3.53 16.40 14.09
CA GLN A 85 -2.85 15.12 14.21
C GLN A 85 -2.97 14.37 12.88
N PHE A 86 -1.84 13.88 12.38
CA PHE A 86 -1.76 13.18 11.10
C PHE A 86 -1.28 11.74 11.33
N LEU A 87 -1.81 10.80 10.53
CA LEU A 87 -1.48 9.38 10.59
C LEU A 87 -0.86 8.93 9.27
N ASP A 88 0.30 8.29 9.34
CA ASP A 88 0.93 7.60 8.22
C ASP A 88 0.66 6.09 8.32
N TYR A 89 -0.22 5.58 7.46
CA TYR A 89 -0.58 4.16 7.44
C TYR A 89 0.44 3.38 6.61
N GLY A 90 1.07 2.36 7.21
CA GLY A 90 2.12 1.60 6.53
C GLY A 90 3.48 2.32 6.47
N GLY A 91 3.78 3.19 7.44
CA GLY A 91 4.96 4.06 7.45
C GLY A 91 6.34 3.37 7.54
N GLY A 92 6.42 2.05 7.43
CA GLY A 92 7.67 1.29 7.44
C GLY A 92 8.52 1.57 8.67
N TYR A 93 9.77 2.01 8.46
CA TYR A 93 10.68 2.41 9.54
C TYR A 93 10.33 3.77 10.20
N GLY A 94 9.27 4.44 9.77
CA GLY A 94 8.85 5.74 10.30
C GLY A 94 9.66 6.93 9.79
N VAL A 95 10.41 6.76 8.69
CA VAL A 95 11.21 7.83 8.07
C VAL A 95 10.33 9.03 7.70
N PHE A 96 9.18 8.78 7.07
CA PHE A 96 8.27 9.85 6.66
C PHE A 96 7.77 10.66 7.86
N VAL A 97 7.25 9.96 8.87
CA VAL A 97 6.74 10.55 10.11
C VAL A 97 7.84 11.34 10.82
N ARG A 98 9.07 10.85 10.84
CA ARG A 98 10.20 11.59 11.43
C ARG A 98 10.47 12.89 10.67
N LEU A 99 10.49 12.84 9.34
CA LEU A 99 10.70 14.03 8.50
C LEU A 99 9.57 15.05 8.64
N MET A 100 8.32 14.61 8.75
CA MET A 100 7.17 15.50 8.97
C MET A 100 7.21 16.16 10.34
N ARG A 101 7.60 15.41 11.38
CA ARG A 101 7.85 15.96 12.72
C ARG A 101 8.91 17.06 12.71
N ASP A 102 10.00 16.85 11.96
CA ASP A 102 11.06 17.85 11.82
C ASP A 102 10.61 19.08 11.02
N ALA A 103 9.62 18.93 10.16
CA ALA A 103 8.97 20.04 9.45
C ALA A 103 7.91 20.77 10.30
N GLY A 104 7.59 20.26 11.50
CA GLY A 104 6.67 20.90 12.45
C GLY A 104 5.23 20.37 12.44
N PHE A 105 4.98 19.19 11.86
CA PHE A 105 3.66 18.54 11.82
C PHE A 105 3.60 17.23 12.62
#